data_AF-A0A532EX41-F1
#
_entry.id   AF-A0A532EX41-F1
#
_cell.length_a   1.000
_cell.length_b   1.000
_cell.length_c   1.000
_cell.angle_alpha   90.00
_cell.angle_beta   90.00
_cell.angle_gamma   90.00
#
_symmetry.space_group_name_H-M   'P 1'
#
loop_
_entity.id
_entity.type
_entity.pdbx_description
1 polymer ?
#
loop_
_entity_poly.entity_id
_entity_poly.type
_entity_poly.pdbx_seq_one_letter_code
_entity_poly.pdbx_strand_id
1 'polypeptide(L)'
;MPDLRRDPIVGRWVIISTERSARPHDFVPVQTTRPLAATLCPFCPGQERLTPKEIMAYRPQPVEPNNPNWTVRVVPNKFPALQIEGNLDRQGHGLYDRMNGIGAHEVIIETPNHTESLADMPTKRIEDVLWAYRDRMIDLKNDVRFRYILIFKNHGASAGATLEHSHSQLIALPIIPTSMFEEIDGCRAHYEQKERCIYCDIIRQDLADGDRIVAENPEFLCVTPYAPRFPFEMWILPKRHAGHFEESQKTQFEFLAPILSEALRRMDKVLAKPSYNFILHSSPLHEKTGDFYHWHIEIIPKLTQVAGFEWGTGFYINPVAPEESAKFLREAGI
;
A
#
# COMPACT_ATOMS: atom_id res chain seq x y z
N MET A 1 -10.92 4.74 29.92
CA MET A 1 -11.72 3.55 29.59
C MET A 1 -11.41 3.15 28.16
N PRO A 2 -11.00 1.90 27.92
CA PRO A 2 -10.84 1.35 26.57
C PRO A 2 -12.17 1.37 25.80
N ASP A 3 -12.09 1.61 24.49
CA ASP A 3 -13.21 1.64 23.55
C ASP A 3 -13.08 0.50 22.53
N LEU A 4 -14.18 -0.10 22.12
CA LEU A 4 -14.22 -1.21 21.16
C LEU A 4 -14.87 -0.71 19.87
N ARG A 5 -14.09 -0.65 18.81
CA ARG A 5 -14.56 -0.17 17.50
C ARG A 5 -14.59 -1.30 16.51
N ARG A 6 -15.66 -1.35 15.72
CA ARG A 6 -15.85 -2.35 14.69
C ARG A 6 -15.58 -1.73 13.33
N ASP A 7 -14.71 -2.38 12.56
CA ASP A 7 -14.50 -2.10 11.14
C ASP A 7 -15.80 -2.42 10.38
N PRO A 8 -16.43 -1.45 9.72
CA PRO A 8 -17.72 -1.68 9.06
C PRO A 8 -17.57 -2.51 7.77
N ILE A 9 -16.35 -2.65 7.23
CA ILE A 9 -16.09 -3.39 5.99
C ILE A 9 -15.98 -4.88 6.30
N VAL A 10 -14.95 -5.29 7.05
CA VAL A 10 -14.71 -6.72 7.34
C VAL A 10 -15.33 -7.19 8.66
N GLY A 11 -15.97 -6.30 9.42
CA GLY A 11 -16.63 -6.65 10.68
C GLY A 11 -15.71 -6.97 11.85
N ARG A 12 -14.39 -6.75 11.70
CA ARG A 12 -13.35 -6.96 12.72
C ARG A 12 -13.46 -5.96 13.87
N TRP A 13 -13.15 -6.39 15.08
CA TRP A 13 -13.09 -5.52 16.26
C TRP A 13 -11.66 -5.10 16.60
N VAL A 14 -11.52 -3.85 17.02
CA VAL A 14 -10.27 -3.24 17.49
C VAL A 14 -10.52 -2.63 18.87
N ILE A 15 -9.60 -2.90 19.80
CA ILE A 15 -9.60 -2.31 21.14
C ILE A 15 -8.74 -1.05 21.09
N ILE A 16 -9.36 0.11 21.30
CA ILE A 16 -8.69 1.40 21.46
C ILE A 16 -8.41 1.60 22.95
N SER A 17 -7.16 1.44 23.36
CA SER A 17 -6.74 1.45 24.76
C SER A 17 -6.01 2.75 25.13
N THR A 18 -6.75 3.83 25.34
CA THR A 18 -6.21 5.16 25.71
C THR A 18 -5.60 5.21 27.13
N GLU A 19 -5.84 4.22 27.98
CA GLU A 19 -5.11 4.10 29.26
C GLU A 19 -3.62 3.73 29.06
N ARG A 20 -3.27 3.31 27.84
CA ARG A 20 -1.91 3.12 27.35
C ARG A 20 -1.55 4.19 26.30
N SER A 21 -2.22 5.36 26.31
CA SER A 21 -2.04 6.41 25.32
C SER A 21 -0.56 6.75 25.14
N ALA A 22 -0.02 6.29 24.03
CA ALA A 22 1.34 6.58 23.61
C ALA A 22 1.30 7.85 22.76
N ARG A 23 2.09 8.84 23.14
CA ARG A 23 2.35 10.03 22.32
C ARG A 23 3.30 9.66 21.18
N PRO A 24 3.35 10.46 20.09
CA PRO A 24 4.30 10.23 19.01
C PRO A 24 5.75 9.97 19.49
N HIS A 25 6.21 10.71 20.49
CA HIS A 25 7.56 10.56 21.06
C HIS A 25 7.77 9.29 21.89
N ASP A 26 6.70 8.63 22.34
CA ASP A 26 6.79 7.37 23.09
C ASP A 26 7.08 6.19 22.15
N PHE A 27 6.78 6.35 20.86
CA PHE A 27 7.21 5.43 19.83
C PHE A 27 8.66 5.70 19.45
N VAL A 28 9.58 5.13 20.21
CA VAL A 28 10.99 5.15 19.85
C VAL A 28 11.17 4.27 18.62
N PRO A 29 11.60 4.82 17.46
CA PRO A 29 11.92 3.99 16.32
C PRO A 29 13.02 3.01 16.75
N VAL A 30 12.78 1.71 16.58
CA VAL A 30 13.85 0.73 16.75
C VAL A 30 14.88 1.06 15.68
N GLN A 31 15.95 1.75 16.09
CA GLN A 31 17.10 2.00 15.24
C GLN A 31 17.78 0.65 15.03
N THR A 32 17.31 -0.11 14.04
CA THR A 32 18.16 -1.12 13.45
C THR A 32 19.34 -0.37 12.86
N THR A 33 20.55 -0.70 13.30
CA THR A 33 21.79 -0.21 12.70
C THR A 33 21.63 -0.23 11.19
N ARG A 34 21.67 0.94 10.54
CA ARG A 34 21.70 1.01 9.07
C ARG A 34 22.78 0.04 8.62
N PRO A 35 22.46 -1.01 7.85
CA PRO A 35 23.52 -1.77 7.19
C PRO A 35 24.39 -0.74 6.49
N LEU A 36 25.70 -0.74 6.77
CA LEU A 36 26.67 0.08 6.02
C LEU A 36 26.28 -0.05 4.55
N ALA A 37 25.91 1.09 3.93
CA ALA A 37 25.46 1.15 2.54
C ALA A 37 26.32 0.15 1.76
N ALA A 38 25.70 -0.93 1.30
CA ALA A 38 26.44 -1.92 0.55
C ALA A 38 27.13 -1.13 -0.57
N THR A 39 28.46 -1.18 -0.64
CA THR A 39 29.26 -0.41 -1.60
C THR A 39 28.80 -0.66 -3.05
N LEU A 40 27.97 -1.68 -3.26
CA LEU A 40 27.31 -2.02 -4.50
C LEU A 40 25.81 -2.30 -4.30
N CYS A 41 24.96 -1.29 -4.48
CA CYS A 41 23.50 -1.48 -4.57
C CYS A 41 23.09 -1.85 -6.01
N PRO A 42 22.34 -2.95 -6.25
CA PRO A 42 21.90 -3.34 -7.60
C PRO A 42 20.87 -2.38 -8.22
N PHE A 43 20.21 -1.55 -7.41
CA PHE A 43 19.20 -0.60 -7.86
C PHE A 43 19.77 0.79 -8.17
N CYS A 44 21.05 1.04 -7.88
CA CYS A 44 21.69 2.28 -8.29
C CYS A 44 21.93 2.33 -9.81
N PRO A 45 21.83 3.51 -10.43
CA PRO A 45 22.27 3.71 -11.81
C PRO A 45 23.71 3.25 -12.02
N GLY A 46 23.97 2.61 -13.16
CA GLY A 46 25.26 2.01 -13.52
C GLY A 46 25.38 0.55 -13.08
N GLN A 47 24.42 0.02 -12.32
CA GLN A 47 24.37 -1.35 -11.85
C GLN A 47 23.22 -2.17 -12.46
N GLU A 48 22.64 -1.72 -13.58
CA GLU A 48 21.55 -2.37 -14.31
C GLU A 48 21.82 -3.86 -14.58
N ARG A 49 23.08 -4.23 -14.81
CA ARG A 49 23.52 -5.63 -15.02
C ARG A 49 23.33 -6.55 -13.81
N LEU A 50 23.11 -6.00 -12.61
CA LEU A 50 22.93 -6.77 -11.37
C LEU A 50 21.46 -7.13 -11.12
N THR A 51 20.53 -6.52 -11.85
CA THR A 51 19.11 -6.89 -11.87
C THR A 51 18.79 -7.77 -13.08
N PRO A 52 17.67 -8.52 -13.05
CA PRO A 52 17.16 -9.14 -14.28
C PRO A 52 16.81 -8.06 -15.32
N LYS A 53 16.59 -8.49 -16.58
CA LYS A 53 16.29 -7.58 -17.68
C LYS A 53 15.08 -6.70 -17.36
N GLU A 54 15.23 -5.40 -17.60
CA GLU A 54 14.16 -4.42 -17.50
C GLU A 54 12.91 -4.82 -18.29
N ILE A 55 11.75 -4.68 -17.63
CA ILE A 55 10.42 -4.81 -18.24
C ILE A 55 10.01 -3.46 -18.83
N MET A 56 10.18 -2.39 -18.04
CA MET A 56 9.78 -1.02 -18.38
C MET A 56 10.62 -0.03 -17.57
N ALA A 57 10.83 1.17 -18.10
CA ALA A 57 11.29 2.30 -17.30
C ALA A 57 10.84 3.64 -17.89
N TYR A 58 10.58 4.59 -17.01
CA TYR A 58 10.41 6.00 -17.38
C TYR A 58 11.77 6.69 -17.43
N ARG A 59 11.91 7.57 -18.41
CA ARG A 59 13.19 8.21 -18.75
C ARG A 59 12.97 9.64 -19.21
N PRO A 60 13.92 10.55 -18.92
CA PRO A 60 13.88 11.89 -19.50
C PRO A 60 14.07 11.89 -21.03
N GLN A 61 14.82 10.91 -21.56
CA GLN A 61 15.13 10.78 -22.99
C GLN A 61 15.03 9.32 -23.43
N PRO A 62 14.57 9.03 -24.66
CA PRO A 62 14.56 7.67 -25.21
C PRO A 62 15.99 7.14 -25.36
N VAL A 63 16.30 6.04 -24.67
CA VAL A 63 17.55 5.30 -24.75
C VAL A 63 17.25 3.80 -24.66
N GLU A 64 18.24 2.97 -24.99
CA GLU A 64 18.10 1.51 -24.92
C GLU A 64 17.73 1.03 -23.50
N PRO A 65 16.95 -0.07 -23.37
CA PRO A 65 16.63 -0.67 -22.08
C PRO A 65 17.88 -1.04 -21.26
N ASN A 66 17.76 -1.06 -19.93
CA ASN A 66 18.90 -1.30 -19.02
C ASN A 66 20.03 -0.25 -19.17
N ASN A 67 19.66 0.99 -19.48
CA ASN A 67 20.53 2.16 -19.42
C ASN A 67 20.30 2.92 -18.11
N PRO A 68 21.33 3.54 -17.48
CA PRO A 68 21.23 4.26 -16.20
C PRO A 68 20.36 5.52 -16.19
N ASN A 69 19.95 6.06 -17.36
CA ASN A 69 19.18 7.29 -17.45
C ASN A 69 17.66 7.07 -17.26
N TRP A 70 17.26 6.55 -16.11
CA TRP A 70 15.87 6.30 -15.74
C TRP A 70 15.43 7.11 -14.52
N THR A 71 14.14 7.42 -14.43
CA THR A 71 13.51 8.01 -13.24
C THR A 71 12.84 6.95 -12.38
N VAL A 72 12.19 5.97 -13.03
CA VAL A 72 11.59 4.78 -12.42
C VAL A 72 11.93 3.57 -13.31
N ARG A 73 12.25 2.43 -12.70
CA ARG A 73 12.57 1.20 -13.44
C ARG A 73 11.85 -0.01 -12.85
N VAL A 74 11.22 -0.80 -13.71
CA VAL A 74 10.55 -2.06 -13.36
C VAL A 74 11.36 -3.23 -13.88
N VAL A 75 11.66 -4.18 -13.00
CA VAL A 75 12.39 -5.42 -13.30
C VAL A 75 11.66 -6.61 -12.68
N PRO A 76 11.79 -7.83 -13.22
CA PRO A 76 11.40 -9.04 -12.49
C PRO A 76 12.18 -9.11 -11.18
N ASN A 77 11.53 -9.62 -10.13
CA ASN A 77 12.25 -9.95 -8.91
C ASN A 77 13.25 -11.08 -9.20
N LYS A 78 14.50 -10.91 -8.78
CA LYS A 78 15.56 -11.91 -8.97
C LYS A 78 15.31 -13.20 -8.19
N PHE A 79 14.57 -13.10 -7.08
CA PHE A 79 14.17 -14.22 -6.23
C PHE A 79 12.64 -14.21 -6.11
N PRO A 80 11.93 -14.52 -7.21
CA PRO A 80 10.50 -14.33 -7.24
C PRO A 80 9.79 -15.39 -6.39
N ALA A 81 8.67 -15.03 -5.76
CA ALA A 81 7.88 -15.96 -4.95
C ALA A 81 7.03 -16.88 -5.82
N LEU A 82 6.76 -16.47 -7.07
CA LEU A 82 5.95 -17.15 -8.07
C LEU A 82 6.65 -17.04 -9.43
N GLN A 83 6.37 -17.98 -10.33
CA GLN A 83 6.95 -18.02 -11.68
C GLN A 83 5.91 -17.63 -12.73
N ILE A 84 6.29 -16.77 -13.68
CA ILE A 84 5.36 -16.30 -14.71
C ILE A 84 5.06 -17.38 -15.77
N GLU A 85 6.04 -18.23 -16.05
CA GLU A 85 5.94 -19.30 -17.05
C GLU A 85 5.33 -20.57 -16.46
N GLY A 86 4.55 -21.29 -17.27
CA GLY A 86 3.97 -22.59 -16.92
C GLY A 86 2.45 -22.60 -16.84
N ASN A 87 1.90 -23.69 -16.31
CA ASN A 87 0.45 -23.89 -16.19
C ASN A 87 0.05 -24.01 -14.72
N LEU A 88 -1.17 -23.60 -14.38
CA LEU A 88 -1.67 -23.60 -13.00
C LEU A 88 -1.73 -25.00 -12.38
N ASP A 89 -2.05 -26.03 -13.17
CA ASP A 89 -2.18 -27.42 -12.70
C ASP A 89 -2.98 -27.57 -11.38
N ARG A 90 -4.20 -26.99 -11.37
CA ARG A 90 -5.09 -27.04 -10.21
C ARG A 90 -5.57 -28.47 -10.00
N GLN A 91 -5.35 -29.01 -8.81
CA GLN A 91 -5.72 -30.38 -8.48
C GLN A 91 -6.04 -30.54 -6.99
N GLY A 92 -7.00 -31.41 -6.71
CA GLY A 92 -7.25 -31.88 -5.36
C GLY A 92 -6.20 -32.90 -4.93
N HIS A 93 -5.80 -32.83 -3.67
CA HIS A 93 -5.04 -33.84 -2.96
C HIS A 93 -5.88 -34.30 -1.76
N GLY A 94 -6.89 -35.15 -2.05
CA GLY A 94 -7.90 -35.53 -1.07
C GLY A 94 -8.79 -34.35 -0.69
N LEU A 95 -8.76 -33.95 0.59
CA LEU A 95 -9.44 -32.75 1.10
C LEU A 95 -8.67 -31.45 0.86
N TYR A 96 -7.40 -31.53 0.47
CA TYR A 96 -6.53 -30.37 0.27
C TYR A 96 -6.52 -29.95 -1.20
N ASP A 97 -6.24 -28.68 -1.46
CA ASP A 97 -5.99 -28.17 -2.80
C ASP A 97 -4.51 -27.89 -3.00
N ARG A 98 -4.01 -28.15 -4.22
CA ARG A 98 -2.68 -27.72 -4.65
C ARG A 98 -2.70 -27.21 -6.08
N MET A 99 -1.78 -26.29 -6.38
CA MET A 99 -1.53 -25.77 -7.73
C MET A 99 -0.08 -25.34 -7.85
N ASN A 100 0.41 -25.19 -9.08
CA ASN A 100 1.73 -24.62 -9.33
C ASN A 100 1.78 -23.15 -8.92
N GLY A 101 2.94 -22.71 -8.44
CA GLY A 101 3.19 -21.31 -8.03
C GLY A 101 3.33 -20.37 -9.22
N ILE A 102 2.27 -20.21 -10.00
CA ILE A 102 2.24 -19.31 -11.16
C ILE A 102 1.87 -17.89 -10.73
N GLY A 103 2.63 -16.91 -11.18
CA GLY A 103 2.46 -15.50 -10.81
C GLY A 103 3.59 -14.62 -11.32
N ALA A 104 3.35 -13.31 -11.39
CA ALA A 104 4.42 -12.34 -11.62
C ALA A 104 4.90 -11.80 -10.27
N HIS A 105 6.22 -11.64 -10.11
CA HIS A 105 6.80 -10.90 -8.99
C HIS A 105 7.79 -9.89 -9.56
N GLU A 106 7.47 -8.61 -9.44
CA GLU A 106 8.23 -7.50 -10.01
C GLU A 106 8.69 -6.54 -8.91
N VAL A 107 9.81 -5.87 -9.16
CA VAL A 107 10.36 -4.80 -8.33
C VAL A 107 10.28 -3.50 -9.11
N ILE A 108 9.70 -2.49 -8.50
CA ILE A 108 9.53 -1.14 -9.04
C ILE A 108 10.50 -0.24 -8.29
N ILE A 109 11.63 0.07 -8.93
CA ILE A 109 12.68 0.93 -8.40
C ILE A 109 12.25 2.38 -8.63
N GLU A 110 12.01 3.10 -7.54
CA GLU A 110 11.24 4.36 -7.55
C GLU A 110 12.09 5.59 -7.85
N THR A 111 13.41 5.50 -7.67
CA THR A 111 14.33 6.62 -7.82
C THR A 111 15.73 6.11 -8.18
N PRO A 112 16.52 6.82 -9.01
CA PRO A 112 17.95 6.61 -9.17
C PRO A 112 18.78 7.01 -7.93
N ASN A 113 18.24 7.84 -7.04
CA ASN A 113 18.95 8.32 -5.85
C ASN A 113 18.78 7.32 -4.68
N HIS A 114 19.91 6.75 -4.24
CA HIS A 114 19.94 5.70 -3.24
C HIS A 114 19.31 6.09 -1.89
N THR A 115 19.49 7.34 -1.45
CA THR A 115 19.09 7.79 -0.11
C THR A 115 17.73 8.48 -0.09
N GLU A 116 17.09 8.64 -1.25
CA GLU A 116 15.83 9.35 -1.39
C GLU A 116 14.65 8.38 -1.14
N SER A 117 13.71 8.77 -0.29
CA SER A 117 12.46 8.03 -0.09
C SER A 117 11.31 8.67 -0.88
N LEU A 118 10.15 7.99 -0.95
CA LEU A 118 8.92 8.58 -1.49
C LEU A 118 8.56 9.93 -0.83
N ALA A 119 8.85 10.11 0.46
CA ALA A 119 8.54 11.34 1.19
C ALA A 119 9.47 12.52 0.82
N ASP A 120 10.70 12.21 0.38
CA ASP A 120 11.71 13.21 0.01
C ASP A 120 11.63 13.60 -1.48
N MET A 121 10.96 12.78 -2.31
CA MET A 121 10.85 12.99 -3.75
C MET A 121 9.95 14.17 -4.13
N PRO A 122 10.26 14.89 -5.23
CA PRO A 122 9.30 15.79 -5.87
C PRO A 122 8.04 15.04 -6.29
N THR A 123 6.87 15.67 -6.14
CA THR A 123 5.56 15.05 -6.44
C THR A 123 5.47 14.51 -7.86
N LYS A 124 6.09 15.19 -8.85
CA LYS A 124 6.11 14.70 -10.23
C LYS A 124 6.78 13.32 -10.39
N ARG A 125 7.76 13.00 -9.54
CA ARG A 125 8.43 11.69 -9.54
C ARG A 125 7.60 10.61 -8.88
N ILE A 126 6.85 10.98 -7.85
CA ILE A 126 5.84 10.10 -7.24
C ILE A 126 4.75 9.80 -8.28
N GLU A 127 4.35 10.78 -9.10
CA GLU A 127 3.43 10.57 -10.22
C GLU A 127 3.98 9.53 -11.21
N ASP A 128 5.25 9.61 -11.61
CA ASP A 128 5.89 8.60 -12.46
C ASP A 128 5.82 7.19 -11.82
N VAL A 129 6.03 7.07 -10.51
CA VAL A 129 5.91 5.79 -9.80
C VAL A 129 4.48 5.24 -9.87
N LEU A 130 3.48 6.10 -9.65
CA LEU A 130 2.06 5.72 -9.73
C LEU A 130 1.63 5.33 -11.15
N TRP A 131 2.17 5.99 -12.17
CA TRP A 131 2.01 5.58 -13.55
C TRP A 131 2.62 4.19 -13.80
N ALA A 132 3.78 3.89 -13.22
CA ALA A 132 4.40 2.58 -13.38
C ALA A 132 3.52 1.48 -12.78
N TYR A 133 2.90 1.75 -11.63
CA TYR A 133 1.94 0.84 -10.99
C TYR A 133 0.79 0.53 -11.93
N ARG A 134 0.16 1.56 -12.48
CA ARG A 134 -0.94 1.42 -13.44
C ARG A 134 -0.53 0.63 -14.67
N ASP A 135 0.57 1.01 -15.30
CA ASP A 135 0.97 0.42 -16.58
C ASP A 135 1.33 -1.06 -16.42
N ARG A 136 1.95 -1.45 -15.29
CA ARG A 136 2.17 -2.86 -14.96
C ARG A 136 0.88 -3.62 -14.67
N MET A 137 -0.07 -3.01 -13.95
CA MET A 137 -1.38 -3.64 -13.73
C MET A 137 -2.14 -3.87 -15.04
N ILE A 138 -2.13 -2.91 -15.97
CA ILE A 138 -2.78 -3.04 -17.28
C ILE A 138 -2.15 -4.16 -18.10
N ASP A 139 -0.82 -4.24 -18.12
CA ASP A 139 -0.09 -5.28 -18.84
C ASP A 139 -0.43 -6.67 -18.30
N LEU A 140 -0.29 -6.86 -16.98
CA LEU A 140 -0.52 -8.16 -16.32
C LEU A 140 -2.00 -8.57 -16.31
N LYS A 141 -2.94 -7.63 -16.38
CA LYS A 141 -4.39 -7.91 -16.52
C LYS A 141 -4.74 -8.65 -17.82
N ASN A 142 -3.85 -8.67 -18.82
CA ASN A 142 -4.08 -9.43 -20.04
C ASN A 142 -3.86 -10.95 -19.85
N ASP A 143 -3.18 -11.36 -18.77
CA ASP A 143 -3.03 -12.77 -18.43
C ASP A 143 -4.20 -13.25 -17.56
N VAL A 144 -5.12 -13.97 -18.20
CA VAL A 144 -6.34 -14.50 -17.58
C VAL A 144 -6.09 -15.50 -16.44
N ARG A 145 -4.85 -15.97 -16.26
CA ARG A 145 -4.48 -16.82 -15.11
C ARG A 145 -4.46 -16.01 -13.82
N PHE A 146 -4.18 -14.70 -13.88
CA PHE A 146 -4.13 -13.83 -12.72
C PHE A 146 -5.52 -13.36 -12.31
N ARG A 147 -5.74 -13.31 -11.01
CA ARG A 147 -7.01 -12.95 -10.38
C ARG A 147 -6.88 -11.74 -9.47
N TYR A 148 -5.68 -11.46 -8.97
CA TYR A 148 -5.42 -10.31 -8.12
C TYR A 148 -4.00 -9.80 -8.35
N ILE A 149 -3.80 -8.49 -8.31
CA ILE A 149 -2.48 -7.86 -8.33
C ILE A 149 -2.35 -7.03 -7.06
N LEU A 150 -1.32 -7.33 -6.27
CA LEU A 150 -0.99 -6.55 -5.08
C LEU A 150 0.25 -5.72 -5.33
N ILE A 151 0.11 -4.40 -5.23
CA ILE A 151 1.24 -3.48 -5.17
C ILE A 151 1.45 -3.08 -3.71
N PHE A 152 2.67 -3.23 -3.23
CA PHE A 152 3.00 -2.92 -1.86
C PHE A 152 4.44 -2.43 -1.72
N LYS A 153 4.71 -1.75 -0.61
CA LYS A 153 6.03 -1.24 -0.26
C LYS A 153 6.38 -1.65 1.16
N ASN A 154 7.63 -2.02 1.36
CA ASN A 154 8.24 -2.17 2.66
C ASN A 154 9.31 -1.09 2.79
N HIS A 155 9.09 -0.10 3.66
CA HIS A 155 10.06 0.95 3.92
C HIS A 155 10.68 0.77 5.31
N GLY A 156 12.01 0.60 5.35
CA GLY A 156 12.75 0.36 6.58
C GLY A 156 12.74 -1.10 7.06
N ALA A 157 13.75 -1.46 7.85
CA ALA A 157 14.04 -2.86 8.17
C ALA A 157 12.91 -3.54 8.98
N SER A 158 12.29 -2.83 9.92
CA SER A 158 11.20 -3.42 10.73
C SER A 158 9.89 -3.63 9.94
N ALA A 159 9.76 -3.03 8.76
CA ALA A 159 8.68 -3.30 7.81
C ALA A 159 9.00 -4.43 6.83
N GLY A 160 10.17 -5.09 6.96
CA GLY A 160 10.59 -6.20 6.11
C GLY A 160 11.33 -5.77 4.83
N ALA A 161 11.87 -4.54 4.78
CA ALA A 161 12.72 -4.12 3.66
C ALA A 161 14.09 -4.81 3.75
N THR A 162 14.50 -5.47 2.66
CA THR A 162 15.81 -6.14 2.55
C THR A 162 16.87 -5.27 1.89
N LEU A 163 16.44 -4.20 1.19
CA LEU A 163 17.31 -3.22 0.53
C LEU A 163 16.86 -1.82 0.94
N GLU A 164 17.83 -0.93 1.17
CA GLU A 164 17.56 0.45 1.60
C GLU A 164 17.01 1.32 0.47
N HIS A 165 17.48 1.07 -0.76
CA HIS A 165 17.12 1.84 -1.94
C HIS A 165 15.61 1.82 -2.15
N SER A 166 14.98 2.98 -2.33
CA SER A 166 13.52 3.06 -2.38
C SER A 166 12.94 2.28 -3.57
N HIS A 167 12.14 1.28 -3.24
CA HIS A 167 11.44 0.44 -4.20
C HIS A 167 10.10 -0.01 -3.62
N SER A 168 9.19 -0.37 -4.52
CA SER A 168 7.96 -1.09 -4.23
C SER A 168 7.99 -2.43 -4.97
N GLN A 169 7.06 -3.31 -4.64
CA GLN A 169 6.93 -4.63 -5.23
C GLN A 169 5.51 -4.81 -5.75
N LEU A 170 5.40 -5.61 -6.81
CA LEU A 170 4.14 -6.03 -7.39
C LEU A 170 4.13 -7.55 -7.43
N ILE A 171 3.07 -8.16 -6.91
CA ILE A 171 2.84 -9.60 -7.04
C ILE A 171 1.47 -9.83 -7.70
N ALA A 172 1.47 -10.48 -8.87
CA ALA A 172 0.26 -10.97 -9.52
C ALA A 172 -0.01 -12.42 -9.09
N LEU A 173 -1.21 -12.67 -8.58
CA LEU A 173 -1.62 -13.93 -7.97
C LEU A 173 -2.69 -14.62 -8.82
N PRO A 174 -2.68 -15.96 -8.90
CA PRO A 174 -3.70 -16.74 -9.62
C PRO A 174 -4.96 -17.00 -8.76
N ILE A 175 -4.96 -16.47 -7.53
CA ILE A 175 -6.01 -16.60 -6.53
C ILE A 175 -6.25 -15.24 -5.89
N ILE A 176 -7.49 -14.97 -5.48
CA ILE A 176 -7.81 -13.80 -4.68
C ILE A 176 -7.45 -14.13 -3.22
N PRO A 177 -6.64 -13.31 -2.53
CA PRO A 177 -6.29 -13.55 -1.13
C PRO A 177 -7.52 -13.54 -0.21
N THR A 178 -7.48 -14.30 0.89
CA THR A 178 -8.59 -14.37 1.86
C THR A 178 -9.00 -13.01 2.41
N SER A 179 -8.04 -12.17 2.78
CA SER A 179 -8.32 -10.81 3.28
C SER A 179 -9.06 -9.96 2.26
N MET A 180 -8.74 -10.12 0.97
CA MET A 180 -9.43 -9.42 -0.10
C MET A 180 -10.85 -9.96 -0.32
N PHE A 181 -11.06 -11.27 -0.18
CA PHE A 181 -12.41 -11.84 -0.21
C PHE A 181 -13.29 -11.27 0.90
N GLU A 182 -12.79 -11.22 2.14
CA GLU A 182 -13.51 -10.65 3.28
C GLU A 182 -13.89 -9.18 3.03
N GLU A 183 -12.97 -8.41 2.47
CA GLU A 183 -13.18 -6.99 2.14
C GLU A 183 -14.26 -6.81 1.07
N ILE A 184 -14.22 -7.60 -0.01
CA ILE A 184 -15.19 -7.58 -1.10
C ILE A 184 -16.57 -8.02 -0.61
N ASP A 185 -16.65 -9.09 0.19
CA ASP A 185 -17.91 -9.60 0.72
C ASP A 185 -18.56 -8.57 1.66
N GLY A 186 -17.76 -7.88 2.47
CA GLY A 186 -18.21 -6.73 3.27
C GLY A 186 -18.79 -5.60 2.42
N CYS A 187 -18.07 -5.19 1.38
CA CYS A 187 -18.54 -4.18 0.44
C CYS A 187 -19.83 -4.59 -0.27
N ARG A 188 -19.91 -5.85 -0.73
CA ARG A 188 -21.08 -6.41 -1.41
C ARG A 188 -22.29 -6.42 -0.48
N ALA A 189 -22.14 -6.92 0.75
CA ALA A 189 -23.22 -7.00 1.72
C ALA A 189 -23.78 -5.61 2.07
N HIS A 190 -22.91 -4.61 2.22
CA HIS A 190 -23.34 -3.22 2.43
C HIS A 190 -24.09 -2.67 1.22
N TYR A 191 -23.57 -2.92 0.01
CA TYR A 191 -24.21 -2.47 -1.23
C TYR A 191 -25.58 -3.13 -1.47
N GLU A 192 -25.71 -4.44 -1.25
CA GLU A 192 -27.01 -5.14 -1.38
C GLU A 192 -28.07 -4.60 -0.42
N GLN A 193 -27.68 -4.09 0.74
CA GLN A 193 -28.61 -3.54 1.74
C GLN A 193 -28.89 -2.05 1.56
N LYS A 194 -27.94 -1.29 1.02
CA LYS A 194 -27.97 0.19 1.03
C LYS A 194 -27.92 0.82 -0.35
N GLU A 195 -27.66 0.02 -1.39
CA GLU A 195 -27.47 0.43 -2.79
C GLU A 195 -26.41 1.54 -2.97
N ARG A 196 -25.39 1.52 -2.10
CA ARG A 196 -24.31 2.51 -2.10
C ARG A 196 -23.01 1.87 -1.59
N CYS A 197 -21.88 2.35 -2.10
CA CYS A 197 -20.55 1.88 -1.70
C CYS A 197 -20.21 2.29 -0.25
N ILE A 198 -19.67 1.34 0.54
CA ILE A 198 -19.30 1.57 1.94
C ILE A 198 -18.18 2.59 2.10
N TYR A 199 -17.16 2.56 1.24
CA TYR A 199 -16.09 3.55 1.26
C TYR A 199 -16.59 4.95 0.90
N CYS A 200 -17.52 5.07 -0.05
CA CYS A 200 -18.16 6.36 -0.34
C CYS A 200 -18.95 6.90 0.87
N ASP A 201 -19.56 6.04 1.68
CA ASP A 201 -20.21 6.45 2.92
C ASP A 201 -19.19 6.89 3.98
N ILE A 202 -18.09 6.15 4.14
CA ILE A 202 -16.98 6.52 5.03
C ILE A 202 -16.45 7.91 4.64
N ILE A 203 -16.17 8.13 3.35
CA ILE A 203 -15.69 9.42 2.83
C ILE A 203 -16.69 10.55 3.16
N ARG A 204 -17.98 10.35 2.92
CA ARG A 204 -19.01 11.36 3.20
C ARG A 204 -19.09 11.69 4.69
N GLN A 205 -19.02 10.66 5.54
CA GLN A 205 -19.07 10.85 6.99
C GLN A 205 -17.82 11.58 7.49
N ASP A 206 -16.63 11.16 7.05
CA ASP A 206 -15.37 11.80 7.42
C ASP A 206 -15.29 13.25 6.99
N LEU A 207 -15.79 13.59 5.80
CA LEU A 207 -15.89 14.97 5.33
C LEU A 207 -16.87 15.82 6.16
N ALA A 208 -17.91 15.21 6.75
CA ALA A 208 -18.87 15.92 7.59
C ALA A 208 -18.33 16.12 9.03
N ASP A 209 -17.67 15.11 9.59
CA ASP A 209 -17.20 15.10 10.98
C ASP A 209 -15.85 15.84 11.13
N GLY A 210 -14.93 15.62 10.18
CA GLY A 210 -13.64 16.32 10.07
C GLY A 210 -12.56 15.94 11.09
N ASP A 211 -12.88 15.16 12.11
CA ASP A 211 -11.97 14.82 13.21
C ASP A 211 -10.84 13.88 12.79
N ARG A 212 -11.14 12.88 11.96
CA ARG A 212 -10.20 11.87 11.45
C ARG A 212 -9.49 12.24 10.13
N ILE A 213 -9.73 13.42 9.57
CA ILE A 213 -9.07 13.88 8.34
C ILE A 213 -7.62 14.27 8.60
N VAL A 214 -6.68 13.67 7.89
CA VAL A 214 -5.25 14.04 7.91
C VAL A 214 -4.95 15.12 6.87
N ALA A 215 -5.40 14.89 5.64
CA ALA A 215 -5.22 15.80 4.51
C ALA A 215 -6.33 15.59 3.47
N GLU A 216 -6.59 16.61 2.67
CA GLU A 216 -7.65 16.59 1.66
C GLU A 216 -7.23 17.44 0.46
N ASN A 217 -7.53 16.97 -0.75
CA ASN A 217 -7.43 17.77 -1.97
C ASN A 217 -8.69 17.56 -2.85
N PRO A 218 -8.81 18.19 -4.03
CA PRO A 218 -10.03 18.08 -4.84
C PRO A 218 -10.46 16.64 -5.20
N GLU A 219 -9.53 15.70 -5.38
CA GLU A 219 -9.83 14.33 -5.82
C GLU A 219 -9.70 13.27 -4.73
N PHE A 220 -8.94 13.54 -3.65
CA PHE A 220 -8.58 12.54 -2.64
C PHE A 220 -8.79 13.03 -1.22
N LEU A 221 -9.03 12.06 -0.34
CA LEU A 221 -9.12 12.24 1.10
C LEU A 221 -8.13 11.29 1.78
N CYS A 222 -7.33 11.82 2.71
CA CYS A 222 -6.46 11.05 3.59
C CYS A 222 -7.03 11.08 5.01
N VAL A 223 -7.35 9.92 5.58
CA VAL A 223 -7.96 9.79 6.91
C VAL A 223 -7.24 8.74 7.75
N THR A 224 -7.37 8.84 9.07
CA THR A 224 -7.17 7.67 9.94
C THR A 224 -8.47 6.86 9.99
N PRO A 225 -8.48 5.54 9.73
CA PRO A 225 -9.73 4.78 9.71
C PRO A 225 -10.38 4.74 11.09
N TYR A 226 -11.70 4.54 11.15
CA TYR A 226 -12.46 4.54 12.42
C TYR A 226 -12.03 3.42 13.39
N ALA A 227 -11.64 2.26 12.85
CA ALA A 227 -11.15 1.10 13.60
C ALA A 227 -9.74 0.70 13.11
N PRO A 228 -8.70 1.52 13.37
CA PRO A 228 -7.35 1.31 12.85
C PRO A 228 -6.67 0.14 13.56
N ARG A 229 -6.09 -0.79 12.81
CA ARG A 229 -5.34 -1.91 13.38
C ARG A 229 -4.06 -1.43 14.06
N PHE A 230 -3.45 -0.39 13.51
CA PHE A 230 -2.17 0.14 13.97
C PHE A 230 -2.23 1.64 14.28
N PRO A 231 -1.43 2.15 15.25
CA PRO A 231 -1.36 3.59 15.51
C PRO A 231 -0.92 4.36 14.26
N PHE A 232 -1.55 5.51 14.00
CA PHE A 232 -1.25 6.35 12.84
C PHE A 232 -1.42 5.66 11.47
N GLU A 233 -2.19 4.56 11.41
CA GLU A 233 -2.66 4.00 10.14
C GLU A 233 -3.45 5.06 9.37
N MET A 234 -3.15 5.21 8.08
CA MET A 234 -3.80 6.18 7.19
C MET A 234 -4.32 5.49 5.95
N TRP A 235 -5.49 5.94 5.47
CA TRP A 235 -6.06 5.55 4.19
C TRP A 235 -6.14 6.75 3.26
N ILE A 236 -5.70 6.59 2.01
CA ILE A 236 -5.91 7.55 0.93
C ILE A 236 -6.98 7.00 0.00
N LEU A 237 -8.08 7.73 -0.13
CA LEU A 237 -9.31 7.33 -0.80
C LEU A 237 -9.65 8.33 -1.93
N PRO A 238 -9.96 7.88 -3.16
CA PRO A 238 -10.53 8.76 -4.16
C PRO A 238 -11.95 9.20 -3.73
N LYS A 239 -12.24 10.49 -3.79
CA LYS A 239 -13.56 11.03 -3.41
C LYS A 239 -14.66 10.56 -4.36
N ARG A 240 -14.32 10.34 -5.62
CA ARG A 240 -15.21 9.75 -6.61
C ARG A 240 -15.12 8.24 -6.51
N HIS A 241 -16.26 7.57 -6.65
CA HIS A 241 -16.30 6.12 -6.67
C HIS A 241 -15.47 5.56 -7.82
N ALA A 242 -14.49 4.72 -7.49
CA ALA A 242 -13.65 4.03 -8.45
C ALA A 242 -13.20 2.69 -7.86
N GLY A 243 -13.56 1.57 -8.49
CA GLY A 243 -13.18 0.23 -8.03
C GLY A 243 -11.78 -0.22 -8.47
N HIS A 244 -11.28 0.34 -9.57
CA HIS A 244 -10.05 -0.11 -10.23
C HIS A 244 -9.01 1.02 -10.26
N PHE A 245 -7.86 0.80 -9.62
CA PHE A 245 -6.78 1.79 -9.62
C PHE A 245 -6.26 2.05 -11.04
N GLU A 246 -6.14 1.02 -11.86
CA GLU A 246 -5.57 1.11 -13.20
C GLU A 246 -6.43 1.89 -14.21
N GLU A 247 -7.70 2.14 -13.87
CA GLU A 247 -8.63 2.97 -14.64
C GLU A 247 -8.49 4.47 -14.32
N SER A 248 -7.64 4.81 -13.35
CA SER A 248 -7.39 6.21 -12.98
C SER A 248 -6.78 7.00 -14.14
N GLN A 249 -7.24 8.24 -14.28
CA GLN A 249 -6.80 9.17 -15.33
C GLN A 249 -5.67 10.08 -14.86
N LYS A 250 -5.04 10.78 -15.82
CA LYS A 250 -3.91 11.67 -15.57
C LYS A 250 -4.15 12.68 -14.43
N THR A 251 -5.30 13.35 -14.44
CA THR A 251 -5.65 14.33 -13.41
C THR A 251 -5.71 13.70 -12.01
N GLN A 252 -6.13 12.44 -11.88
CA GLN A 252 -6.13 11.75 -10.61
C GLN A 252 -4.71 11.51 -10.10
N PHE A 253 -3.75 11.14 -10.96
CA PHE A 253 -2.35 11.01 -10.52
C PHE A 253 -1.70 12.34 -10.16
N GLU A 254 -2.05 13.43 -10.86
CA GLU A 254 -1.62 14.80 -10.53
C GLU A 254 -2.06 15.22 -9.12
N PHE A 255 -3.19 14.71 -8.60
CA PHE A 255 -3.65 14.93 -7.23
C PHE A 255 -3.23 13.83 -6.24
N LEU A 256 -3.06 12.58 -6.69
CA LEU A 256 -2.68 11.47 -5.82
C LEU A 256 -1.23 11.61 -5.35
N ALA A 257 -0.32 12.01 -6.23
CA ALA A 257 1.09 12.16 -5.88
C ALA A 257 1.32 13.21 -4.76
N PRO A 258 0.75 14.42 -4.82
CA PRO A 258 0.84 15.39 -3.72
C PRO A 258 0.27 14.90 -2.40
N ILE A 259 -0.93 14.29 -2.37
CA ILE A 259 -1.53 13.85 -1.10
C ILE A 259 -0.78 12.67 -0.48
N LEU A 260 -0.22 11.78 -1.31
CA LEU A 260 0.67 10.70 -0.86
C LEU A 260 1.96 11.27 -0.25
N SER A 261 2.59 12.24 -0.95
CA SER A 261 3.77 12.94 -0.43
C SER A 261 3.48 13.61 0.91
N GLU A 262 2.37 14.34 0.99
CA GLU A 262 1.94 15.03 2.20
C GLU A 262 1.69 14.06 3.37
N ALA A 263 0.96 12.97 3.14
CA ALA A 263 0.71 11.95 4.16
C ALA A 263 2.03 11.38 4.72
N LEU A 264 2.96 11.01 3.84
CA LEU A 264 4.26 10.47 4.23
C LEU A 264 5.13 11.52 4.96
N ARG A 265 5.16 12.77 4.51
CA ARG A 265 5.92 13.86 5.16
C ARG A 265 5.37 14.20 6.56
N ARG A 266 4.04 14.18 6.73
CA ARG A 266 3.39 14.37 8.05
C ARG A 266 3.77 13.24 8.99
N MET A 267 3.68 11.99 8.52
CA MET A 267 4.09 10.81 9.26
C MET A 267 5.56 10.88 9.67
N ASP A 268 6.46 11.19 8.73
CA ASP A 268 7.90 11.33 8.98
C ASP A 268 8.21 12.38 10.04
N LYS A 269 7.51 13.52 10.00
CA LYS A 269 7.71 14.60 10.96
C LYS A 269 7.19 14.26 12.35
N VAL A 270 6.02 13.64 12.45
CA VAL A 270 5.40 13.29 13.74
C VAL A 270 6.09 12.11 14.41
N LEU A 271 6.51 11.11 13.63
CA LEU A 271 7.00 9.82 14.12
C LEU A 271 8.50 9.60 13.89
N ALA A 272 9.23 10.66 13.55
CA ALA A 272 10.68 10.66 13.33
C ALA A 272 11.15 9.61 12.29
N LYS A 273 10.56 9.65 11.08
CA LYS A 273 10.83 8.76 9.94
C LYS A 273 10.68 7.26 10.28
N PRO A 274 9.47 6.80 10.62
CA PRO A 274 9.25 5.40 11.01
C PRO A 274 9.39 4.46 9.80
N SER A 275 9.64 3.18 10.07
CA SER A 275 9.39 2.15 9.05
C SER A 275 7.88 2.00 8.82
N TYR A 276 7.47 1.69 7.60
CA TYR A 276 6.06 1.52 7.25
C TYR A 276 5.86 0.52 6.13
N ASN A 277 4.65 -0.04 6.07
CA ASN A 277 4.15 -0.69 4.86
C ASN A 277 3.17 0.23 4.15
N PHE A 278 3.20 0.22 2.82
CA PHE A 278 2.19 0.84 1.97
C PHE A 278 1.56 -0.26 1.13
N ILE A 279 0.24 -0.25 0.98
CA ILE A 279 -0.50 -1.30 0.28
C ILE A 279 -1.56 -0.63 -0.59
N LEU A 280 -1.55 -0.93 -1.88
CA LEU A 280 -2.60 -0.52 -2.81
C LEU A 280 -3.65 -1.64 -2.91
N HIS A 281 -4.86 -1.33 -2.48
CA HIS A 281 -6.03 -2.18 -2.60
C HIS A 281 -6.81 -1.76 -3.85
N SER A 282 -6.97 -2.68 -4.80
CA SER A 282 -7.72 -2.47 -6.05
C SER A 282 -8.63 -3.67 -6.30
N SER A 283 -9.69 -3.47 -7.08
CA SER A 283 -10.61 -4.54 -7.44
C SER A 283 -9.89 -5.74 -8.08
N PRO A 284 -10.32 -6.99 -7.81
CA PRO A 284 -9.75 -8.17 -8.46
C PRO A 284 -9.92 -8.15 -9.98
N LEU A 285 -9.01 -8.83 -10.66
CA LEU A 285 -9.04 -8.94 -12.10
C LEU A 285 -10.20 -9.83 -12.54
N HIS A 286 -10.86 -9.43 -13.63
CA HIS A 286 -11.94 -10.19 -14.28
C HIS A 286 -13.20 -10.41 -13.42
N GLU A 287 -13.30 -9.73 -12.27
CA GLU A 287 -14.49 -9.72 -11.43
C GLU A 287 -15.30 -8.43 -11.62
N LYS A 288 -16.63 -8.54 -11.49
CA LYS A 288 -17.53 -7.38 -11.54
C LYS A 288 -17.78 -6.84 -10.14
N THR A 289 -16.75 -6.24 -9.54
CA THR A 289 -16.87 -5.60 -8.23
C THR A 289 -16.89 -4.07 -8.31
N GLY A 290 -16.66 -3.50 -9.50
CA GLY A 290 -16.52 -2.06 -9.70
C GLY A 290 -17.70 -1.20 -9.23
N ASP A 291 -18.90 -1.75 -9.10
CA ASP A 291 -20.09 -1.03 -8.62
C ASP A 291 -20.11 -0.82 -7.10
N PHE A 292 -19.48 -1.71 -6.33
CA PHE A 292 -19.56 -1.74 -4.87
C PHE A 292 -18.21 -1.71 -4.17
N TYR A 293 -17.13 -2.06 -4.86
CA TYR A 293 -15.75 -1.96 -4.35
C TYR A 293 -15.13 -0.61 -4.71
N HIS A 294 -14.16 -0.17 -3.90
CA HIS A 294 -13.54 1.15 -4.01
C HIS A 294 -12.05 1.04 -3.69
N TRP A 295 -11.20 1.31 -4.68
CA TRP A 295 -9.76 1.18 -4.50
C TRP A 295 -9.25 2.23 -3.51
N HIS A 296 -8.24 1.88 -2.74
CA HIS A 296 -7.63 2.79 -1.78
C HIS A 296 -6.18 2.39 -1.48
N ILE A 297 -5.45 3.29 -0.83
CA ILE A 297 -4.09 3.04 -0.35
C ILE A 297 -4.10 3.03 1.16
N GLU A 298 -3.51 2.00 1.76
CA GLU A 298 -3.23 1.95 3.19
C GLU A 298 -1.75 2.27 3.44
N ILE A 299 -1.47 3.12 4.43
CA ILE A 299 -0.14 3.37 4.97
C ILE A 299 -0.16 2.93 6.43
N ILE A 300 0.71 1.99 6.76
CA ILE A 300 0.73 1.29 8.05
C ILE A 300 2.11 1.49 8.71
N PRO A 301 2.26 2.48 9.60
CA PRO A 301 3.49 2.68 10.36
C PRO A 301 3.77 1.48 11.28
N LYS A 302 5.02 1.01 11.31
CA LYS A 302 5.46 -0.09 12.18
C LYS A 302 5.95 0.44 13.52
N LEU A 303 4.99 0.74 14.38
CA LEU A 303 5.21 1.30 15.73
C LEU A 303 4.99 0.28 16.86
N THR A 304 4.18 -0.75 16.60
CA THR A 304 3.88 -1.84 17.53
C THR A 304 4.11 -3.20 16.88
N GLN A 305 4.30 -4.24 17.69
CA GLN A 305 4.38 -5.62 17.21
C GLN A 305 3.09 -6.37 17.50
N VAL A 306 2.66 -7.20 16.56
CA VAL A 306 1.54 -8.13 16.73
C VAL A 306 2.03 -9.31 17.55
N ALA A 307 1.34 -9.64 18.63
CA ALA A 307 1.72 -10.69 19.56
C ALA A 307 0.63 -11.78 19.65
N GLY A 308 0.78 -12.70 20.61
CA GLY A 308 -0.07 -13.89 20.71
C GLY A 308 -1.57 -13.60 20.89
N PHE A 309 -1.92 -12.45 21.48
CA PHE A 309 -3.34 -12.06 21.60
C PHE A 309 -3.93 -11.76 20.22
N GLU A 310 -3.25 -10.93 19.43
CA GLU A 310 -3.70 -10.57 18.10
C GLU A 310 -3.69 -11.78 17.16
N TRP A 311 -2.64 -12.60 17.20
CA TRP A 311 -2.57 -13.84 16.41
C TRP A 311 -3.65 -14.86 16.79
N GLY A 312 -3.97 -14.98 18.07
CA GLY A 312 -4.94 -15.96 18.57
C GLY A 312 -6.40 -15.58 18.38
N THR A 313 -6.70 -14.28 18.28
CA THR A 313 -8.08 -13.76 18.27
C THR A 313 -8.48 -13.04 16.98
N GLY A 314 -7.51 -12.53 16.22
CA GLY A 314 -7.77 -11.60 15.10
C GLY A 314 -8.17 -10.19 15.55
N PHE A 315 -8.18 -9.91 16.86
CA PHE A 315 -8.39 -8.56 17.39
C PHE A 315 -7.07 -7.79 17.38
N TYR A 316 -7.15 -6.47 17.31
CA TYR A 316 -5.99 -5.60 17.42
C TYR A 316 -6.15 -4.68 18.63
N ILE A 317 -5.02 -4.37 19.29
CA ILE A 317 -4.96 -3.38 20.36
C ILE A 317 -4.24 -2.15 19.84
N ASN A 318 -4.97 -1.04 19.73
CA ASN A 318 -4.41 0.23 19.33
C ASN A 318 -4.30 1.18 20.54
N PRO A 319 -3.08 1.59 20.94
CA PRO A 319 -2.89 2.54 22.04
C PRO A 319 -3.27 3.98 21.70
N VAL A 320 -3.55 4.34 20.44
CA VAL A 320 -3.85 5.72 20.03
C VAL A 320 -5.20 5.77 19.33
N ALA A 321 -6.09 6.66 19.76
CA ALA A 321 -7.37 6.85 19.09
C ALA A 321 -7.15 7.45 17.68
N PRO A 322 -7.92 7.05 16.66
CA PRO A 322 -7.74 7.57 15.30
C PRO A 322 -7.92 9.08 15.23
N GLU A 323 -8.81 9.67 16.03
CA GLU A 323 -9.00 11.13 16.11
C GLU A 323 -7.74 11.84 16.63
N GLU A 324 -7.06 11.24 17.62
CA GLU A 324 -5.78 11.75 18.14
C GLU A 324 -4.66 11.62 17.10
N SER A 325 -4.55 10.45 16.44
CA SER A 325 -3.59 10.25 15.36
C SER A 325 -3.77 11.28 14.24
N ALA A 326 -5.02 11.51 13.79
CA ALA A 326 -5.32 12.49 12.76
C ALA A 326 -4.95 13.90 13.20
N LYS A 327 -5.26 14.27 14.45
CA LYS A 327 -4.89 15.56 15.03
C LYS A 327 -3.39 15.79 15.00
N PHE A 328 -2.59 14.85 15.51
CA PHE A 328 -1.13 14.98 15.50
C PHE A 328 -0.56 15.12 14.07
N LEU A 329 -1.07 14.32 13.12
CA LEU A 329 -0.64 14.38 11.72
C LEU A 329 -1.04 15.70 11.03
N ARG A 330 -2.23 16.20 11.31
CA ARG A 330 -2.76 17.46 10.77
C ARG A 330 -2.01 18.69 11.30
N GLU A 331 -1.62 18.65 12.57
CA GLU A 331 -0.86 19.71 13.25
C GLU A 331 0.65 19.70 12.94
N ALA A 332 1.14 18.72 12.17
CA ALA A 332 2.56 18.55 11.88
C ALA A 332 3.22 19.75 11.18
N GLY A 333 2.50 20.64 10.48
CA GLY A 333 3.04 21.84 9.84
C GLY A 333 4.17 21.55 8.85
N ILE A 334 3.86 20.85 7.75
CA ILE A 334 4.81 20.37 6.72
C ILE A 334 5.07 21.36 5.58
#